data_AF-A0A7R9ZZ49-F1
#
_entry.id   AF-A0A7R9ZZ49-F1
#
_cell.length_a   1.000
_cell.length_b   1.000
_cell.length_c   1.000
_cell.angle_alpha   90.00
_cell.angle_beta   90.00
_cell.angle_gamma   90.00
#
_symmetry.space_group_name_H-M   'P 1'
#
loop_
_entity.id
_entity.type
_entity.pdbx_description
1 polymer ?
#
loop_
_entity_poly.entity_id
_entity_poly.type
_entity_poly.pdbx_seq_one_letter_code
_entity_poly.pdbx_strand_id
1 'polypeptide(L)'
;RPDLGLVLALVPVASTDGPLAALVDLSLWPNDGRVRAPGARSKPGVASRPYMLNLCVAPAYRRRGLARALLDLTERVVRDVWGDSDIFLHVEDDKAPANALYEAMGYAPVKYVYDPEFPYTKEEAKVLRNVTYRRKRLPPPSPSAPVLQPPEPAVEDEAGEEEARLEEAEAAEEIDEGADEVSRQAEDEEDYSWVKQLIK
;
A
#
# COMPACT_ATOMS: atom_id res chain seq x y z
N ARG A 1 7.33 0.52 -3.35
CA ARG A 1 5.97 0.96 -3.75
C ARG A 1 5.09 -0.30 -3.76
N PRO A 2 3.74 -0.25 -3.66
CA PRO A 2 2.97 -1.47 -3.79
C PRO A 2 3.19 -2.07 -5.18
N ASP A 3 3.47 -3.37 -5.25
CA ASP A 3 3.80 -4.08 -6.50
C ASP A 3 2.55 -4.29 -7.38
N LEU A 4 1.37 -4.18 -6.78
CA LEU A 4 0.06 -4.34 -7.42
C LEU A 4 -0.99 -3.56 -6.62
N GLY A 5 -1.96 -2.94 -7.32
CA GLY A 5 -3.12 -2.29 -6.72
C GLY A 5 -4.42 -2.73 -7.41
N LEU A 6 -5.41 -3.15 -6.62
CA LEU A 6 -6.76 -3.53 -7.07
C LEU A 6 -7.79 -2.82 -6.19
N VAL A 7 -8.70 -2.07 -6.82
CA VAL A 7 -9.83 -1.44 -6.14
C VAL A 7 -11.12 -2.13 -6.56
N LEU A 8 -11.89 -2.62 -5.58
CA LEU A 8 -13.24 -3.12 -5.79
C LEU A 8 -14.24 -2.07 -5.30
N ALA A 9 -15.17 -1.68 -6.16
CA ALA A 9 -16.17 -0.66 -5.85
C ALA A 9 -17.59 -1.19 -6.07
N LEU A 10 -18.50 -0.78 -5.19
CA LEU A 10 -19.94 -1.01 -5.34
C LEU A 10 -20.61 0.28 -5.79
N VAL A 11 -21.28 0.20 -6.94
CA VAL A 11 -22.13 1.27 -7.48
C VAL A 11 -23.60 0.85 -7.41
N PRO A 12 -24.53 1.78 -7.10
CA PRO A 12 -25.96 1.48 -7.13
C PRO A 12 -26.44 1.08 -8.52
N VAL A 13 -27.24 0.01 -8.63
CA VAL A 13 -27.74 -0.54 -9.92
C VAL A 13 -28.51 0.49 -10.76
N ALA A 14 -29.08 1.52 -10.14
CA ALA A 14 -29.85 2.55 -10.84
C ALA A 14 -29.01 3.48 -11.73
N SER A 15 -27.67 3.51 -11.58
CA SER A 15 -26.78 4.27 -12.46
C SER A 15 -25.32 3.85 -12.28
N THR A 16 -24.63 3.53 -13.38
CA THR A 16 -23.16 3.36 -13.40
C THR A 16 -22.42 4.68 -13.21
N ASP A 17 -23.06 5.81 -13.51
CA ASP A 17 -22.59 7.18 -13.21
C ASP A 17 -23.06 7.67 -11.84
N GLY A 18 -23.67 6.78 -11.04
CA GLY A 18 -24.14 7.08 -9.69
C GLY A 18 -22.98 7.23 -8.70
N PRO A 19 -23.21 7.86 -7.52
CA PRO A 19 -22.17 8.00 -6.52
C PRO A 19 -21.72 6.63 -6.00
N LEU A 20 -20.40 6.45 -5.86
CA LEU A 20 -19.79 5.27 -5.26
C LEU A 20 -20.39 4.99 -3.88
N ALA A 21 -20.99 3.81 -3.71
CA ALA A 21 -21.63 3.43 -2.45
C ALA A 21 -20.60 2.90 -1.43
N ALA A 22 -19.63 2.12 -1.92
CA ALA A 22 -18.55 1.58 -1.11
C ALA A 22 -17.34 1.21 -1.99
N LEU A 23 -16.17 1.17 -1.38
CA LEU A 23 -14.95 0.68 -2.03
C LEU A 23 -14.04 -0.04 -1.03
N VAL A 24 -13.20 -0.91 -1.56
CA VAL A 24 -12.05 -1.50 -0.87
C VAL A 24 -10.84 -1.45 -1.78
N ASP A 25 -9.71 -1.06 -1.21
CA ASP A 25 -8.40 -0.96 -1.85
C ASP A 25 -7.51 -2.08 -1.32
N LEU A 26 -7.01 -2.88 -2.25
CA LEU A 26 -6.17 -4.05 -2.01
C LEU A 26 -4.86 -3.87 -2.76
N SER A 27 -3.75 -4.18 -2.11
CA SER A 27 -2.43 -4.09 -2.73
C SER A 27 -1.51 -5.18 -2.21
N LEU A 28 -0.37 -5.38 -2.85
CA LEU A 28 0.70 -6.23 -2.32
C LEU A 28 1.67 -5.38 -1.49
N TRP A 29 1.83 -5.73 -0.22
CA TRP A 29 2.76 -5.07 0.71
C TRP A 29 3.51 -6.08 1.56
N PRO A 30 4.76 -5.78 1.96
CA PRO A 30 5.49 -6.60 2.93
C PRO A 30 4.69 -6.79 4.22
N ASN A 31 4.61 -8.03 4.69
CA ASN A 31 3.83 -8.39 5.89
C ASN A 31 4.61 -8.19 7.22
N ASP A 32 5.54 -7.24 7.24
CA ASP A 32 6.30 -6.85 8.43
C ASP A 32 5.52 -5.90 9.37
N GLY A 33 4.36 -5.43 8.89
CA GLY A 33 3.44 -4.56 9.60
C GLY A 33 3.96 -3.13 9.81
N ARG A 34 5.07 -2.72 9.19
CA ARG A 34 5.66 -1.37 9.32
C ARG A 34 4.86 -0.28 8.61
N VAL A 35 4.08 -0.66 7.61
CA VAL A 35 3.84 0.21 6.47
C VAL A 35 2.71 1.24 6.61
N ARG A 36 2.64 1.92 7.75
CA ARG A 36 1.74 3.08 7.94
C ARG A 36 2.43 4.36 8.38
N ALA A 37 3.70 4.32 8.78
CA ALA A 37 4.39 5.54 9.17
C ALA A 37 4.98 6.26 7.94
N PRO A 38 4.89 7.61 7.88
CA PRO A 38 5.59 8.39 6.87
C PRO A 38 7.08 8.06 6.85
N GLY A 39 7.63 7.78 5.67
CA GLY A 39 9.05 7.41 5.51
C GLY A 39 9.43 6.02 6.03
N ALA A 40 8.47 5.22 6.48
CA ALA A 40 8.73 3.83 6.86
C ALA A 40 9.28 3.03 5.67
N ARG A 41 10.29 2.20 5.95
CA ARG A 41 10.86 1.28 4.96
C ARG A 41 10.49 -0.14 5.35
N SER A 42 10.12 -0.94 4.35
CA SER A 42 9.94 -2.36 4.56
C SER A 42 11.27 -3.05 4.84
N LYS A 43 11.24 -4.08 5.67
CA LYS A 43 12.43 -4.89 5.92
C LYS A 43 12.83 -5.63 4.63
N PRO A 44 14.12 -5.60 4.22
CA PRO A 44 14.59 -6.34 3.06
C PRO A 44 14.29 -7.85 3.17
N GLY A 45 13.96 -8.48 2.04
CA GLY A 45 13.68 -9.91 1.96
C GLY A 45 12.34 -10.37 2.55
N VAL A 46 11.47 -9.44 2.98
CA VAL A 46 10.11 -9.78 3.40
C VAL A 46 9.21 -9.90 2.19
N ALA A 47 8.55 -11.06 2.06
CA ALA A 47 7.62 -11.32 0.96
C ALA A 47 6.42 -10.35 1.01
N SER A 48 6.07 -9.81 -0.16
CA SER A 48 4.82 -9.10 -0.36
C SER A 48 3.62 -10.02 -0.15
N ARG A 49 2.58 -9.52 0.51
CA ARG A 49 1.34 -10.23 0.81
C ARG A 49 0.12 -9.34 0.53
N PRO A 50 -1.07 -9.95 0.33
CA PRO A 50 -2.31 -9.21 0.16
C PRO A 50 -2.60 -8.33 1.37
N TYR A 51 -2.77 -7.04 1.10
CA TYR A 51 -2.90 -6.00 2.09
C TYR A 51 -4.07 -5.08 1.79
N MET A 52 -4.99 -4.95 2.73
CA MET A 52 -6.13 -4.05 2.62
C MET A 52 -5.78 -2.70 3.20
N LEU A 53 -5.81 -1.67 2.36
CA LEU A 53 -5.40 -0.30 2.74
C LEU A 53 -6.59 0.52 3.20
N ASN A 54 -7.63 0.58 2.37
CA ASN A 54 -8.80 1.42 2.59
C ASN A 54 -10.07 0.60 2.40
N LEU A 55 -11.01 0.70 3.33
CA LEU A 55 -12.37 0.17 3.21
C LEU A 55 -13.34 1.26 3.63
N CYS A 56 -14.10 1.77 2.67
CA CYS A 56 -14.96 2.93 2.87
C CYS A 56 -16.38 2.63 2.41
N VAL A 57 -17.37 3.04 3.20
CA VAL A 57 -18.79 3.03 2.82
C VAL A 57 -19.33 4.45 2.97
N ALA A 58 -19.89 4.97 1.88
CA ALA A 58 -20.48 6.29 1.85
C ALA A 58 -21.60 6.38 2.91
N PRO A 59 -21.72 7.51 3.67
CA PRO A 59 -22.63 7.61 4.81
C PRO A 59 -24.08 7.18 4.52
N ALA A 60 -24.63 7.55 3.35
CA ALA A 60 -25.99 7.23 2.92
C ALA A 60 -26.25 5.71 2.74
N TYR A 61 -25.19 4.91 2.57
CA TYR A 61 -25.25 3.48 2.29
C TYR A 61 -24.75 2.61 3.45
N ARG A 62 -24.40 3.21 4.59
CA ARG A 62 -23.93 2.48 5.78
C ARG A 62 -25.05 1.64 6.40
N ARG A 63 -24.65 0.67 7.24
CA ARG A 63 -25.54 -0.24 7.98
C ARG A 63 -26.39 -1.17 7.10
N ARG A 64 -26.04 -1.33 5.82
CA ARG A 64 -26.67 -2.23 4.86
C ARG A 64 -25.84 -3.48 4.53
N GLY A 65 -24.80 -3.76 5.33
CA GLY A 65 -23.91 -4.91 5.12
C GLY A 65 -22.85 -4.77 4.02
N LEU A 66 -22.78 -3.62 3.32
CA LEU A 66 -21.86 -3.43 2.18
C LEU A 66 -20.39 -3.67 2.50
N ALA A 67 -19.92 -3.23 3.68
CA ALA A 67 -18.54 -3.47 4.10
C ALA A 67 -18.24 -4.97 4.25
N ARG A 68 -19.17 -5.76 4.81
CA ARG A 68 -19.00 -7.22 4.92
C ARG A 68 -18.99 -7.88 3.55
N ALA A 69 -19.89 -7.46 2.66
CA ALA A 69 -19.93 -7.97 1.30
C ALA A 69 -18.63 -7.69 0.52
N LEU A 70 -18.06 -6.50 0.67
CA LEU A 70 -16.76 -6.16 0.08
C LEU A 70 -15.62 -6.98 0.69
N LEU A 71 -15.61 -7.20 2.01
CA LEU A 71 -14.63 -8.06 2.66
C LEU A 71 -14.72 -9.50 2.12
N ASP A 72 -15.92 -10.09 2.08
CA ASP A 72 -16.12 -11.43 1.54
C ASP A 72 -15.66 -11.55 0.08
N LEU A 73 -15.95 -10.53 -0.75
CA LEU A 73 -15.50 -10.49 -2.13
C LEU A 73 -13.97 -10.39 -2.22
N THR A 74 -13.37 -9.53 -1.40
CA THR A 74 -11.92 -9.35 -1.34
C THR A 74 -11.22 -10.63 -0.94
N GLU A 75 -11.71 -11.31 0.10
CA GLU A 75 -11.18 -12.59 0.56
C GLU A 75 -11.29 -13.68 -0.53
N ARG A 76 -12.37 -13.69 -1.31
CA ARG A 76 -12.51 -14.58 -2.47
C ARG A 76 -11.50 -14.27 -3.55
N VAL A 77 -11.29 -12.99 -3.89
CA VAL A 77 -10.29 -12.59 -4.88
C VAL A 77 -8.90 -13.01 -4.43
N VAL A 78 -8.51 -12.69 -3.19
CA VAL A 78 -7.20 -13.05 -2.65
C VAL A 78 -6.99 -14.56 -2.67
N ARG A 79 -7.98 -15.33 -2.21
CA ARG A 79 -7.87 -16.78 -2.12
C ARG A 79 -7.92 -17.48 -3.47
N ASP A 80 -8.91 -17.16 -4.29
CA ASP A 80 -9.23 -17.92 -5.50
C ASP A 80 -8.47 -17.39 -6.72
N VAL A 81 -8.15 -16.09 -6.76
CA VAL A 81 -7.52 -15.45 -7.92
C VAL A 81 -6.07 -15.10 -7.68
N TRP A 82 -5.66 -14.75 -6.45
CA TRP A 82 -4.24 -14.49 -6.14
C TRP A 82 -3.55 -15.72 -5.55
N GLY A 83 -4.32 -16.70 -5.05
CA GLY A 83 -3.78 -17.94 -4.49
C GLY A 83 -3.17 -17.79 -3.10
N ASP A 84 -3.37 -16.66 -2.42
CA ASP A 84 -2.83 -16.41 -1.09
C ASP A 84 -3.73 -16.98 0.02
N SER A 85 -3.09 -17.46 1.09
CA SER A 85 -3.78 -18.03 2.26
C SER A 85 -4.05 -17.01 3.36
N ASP A 86 -3.55 -15.79 3.23
CA ASP A 86 -3.54 -14.79 4.30
C ASP A 86 -3.76 -13.39 3.74
N ILE A 87 -4.53 -12.60 4.47
CA ILE A 87 -4.77 -11.18 4.18
C ILE A 87 -4.50 -10.34 5.43
N PHE A 88 -3.91 -9.18 5.21
CA PHE A 88 -3.44 -8.29 6.27
C PHE A 88 -4.06 -6.90 6.15
N LEU A 89 -4.16 -6.21 7.30
CA LEU A 89 -4.59 -4.81 7.34
C LEU A 89 -4.10 -4.11 8.60
N HIS A 90 -4.14 -2.78 8.55
CA HIS A 90 -4.04 -1.94 9.73
C HIS A 90 -5.35 -1.21 9.96
N VAL A 91 -5.73 -1.05 11.23
CA VAL A 91 -6.87 -0.24 11.64
C VAL A 91 -6.47 0.61 12.84
N GLU A 92 -6.83 1.90 12.84
CA GLU A 92 -6.58 2.74 14.01
C GLU A 92 -7.46 2.27 15.19
N ASP A 93 -6.89 2.28 16.40
CA ASP A 93 -7.53 1.71 17.59
C ASP A 93 -8.80 2.49 17.99
N ASP A 94 -8.88 3.77 17.62
CA ASP A 94 -10.03 4.63 17.87
C ASP A 94 -11.22 4.39 16.91
N LYS A 95 -11.04 3.61 15.84
CA LYS A 95 -12.10 3.28 14.87
C LYS A 95 -12.94 2.10 15.34
N ALA A 96 -13.66 2.27 16.44
CA ALA A 96 -14.46 1.21 17.06
C ALA A 96 -15.40 0.46 16.08
N PRO A 97 -16.12 1.12 15.14
CA PRO A 97 -16.96 0.40 14.17
C PRO A 97 -16.16 -0.49 13.20
N ALA A 98 -14.95 -0.07 12.81
CA ALA A 98 -14.09 -0.84 11.92
C ALA A 98 -13.45 -2.01 12.67
N ASN A 99 -12.95 -1.78 13.89
CA ASN A 99 -12.43 -2.82 14.75
C ASN A 99 -13.45 -3.93 15.01
N ALA A 100 -14.69 -3.57 15.36
CA ALA A 100 -15.77 -4.53 15.56
C ALA A 100 -16.15 -5.28 14.28
N LEU A 101 -16.09 -4.62 13.11
CA LEU A 101 -16.30 -5.27 11.82
C LEU A 101 -15.21 -6.32 11.56
N TYR A 102 -13.94 -5.94 11.66
CA TYR A 102 -12.82 -6.83 11.36
C TYR A 102 -12.78 -8.03 12.33
N GLU A 103 -13.01 -7.81 13.61
CA GLU A 103 -13.10 -8.88 14.60
C GLU A 103 -14.24 -9.86 14.28
N ALA A 104 -15.45 -9.35 13.98
CA ALA A 104 -16.59 -10.18 13.60
C ALA A 104 -16.34 -10.97 12.31
N MET A 105 -15.48 -10.47 11.42
CA MET A 105 -15.09 -11.14 10.18
C MET A 105 -13.89 -12.10 10.39
N GLY A 106 -13.34 -12.22 11.60
CA GLY A 106 -12.26 -13.16 11.91
C GLY A 106 -10.84 -12.63 11.67
N TYR A 107 -10.66 -11.30 11.53
CA TYR A 107 -9.34 -10.68 11.49
C TYR A 107 -8.79 -10.52 12.90
N ALA A 108 -7.80 -11.35 13.23
CA ALA A 108 -7.17 -11.38 14.54
C ALA A 108 -6.00 -10.39 14.62
N PRO A 109 -5.77 -9.74 15.79
CA PRO A 109 -4.61 -8.90 15.99
C PRO A 109 -3.32 -9.72 15.94
N VAL A 110 -2.30 -9.18 15.29
CA VAL A 110 -0.95 -9.75 15.21
C VAL A 110 -0.01 -8.83 15.96
N LYS A 111 0.78 -9.40 16.87
CA LYS A 111 1.82 -8.64 17.56
C LYS A 111 3.00 -8.40 16.62
N TYR A 112 3.50 -7.19 16.64
CA TYR A 112 4.79 -6.87 16.05
C TYR A 112 5.90 -7.64 16.79
N VAL A 113 6.77 -8.29 16.01
CA VAL A 113 7.98 -8.90 16.54
C VAL A 113 9.09 -7.85 16.41
N TYR A 114 9.63 -7.42 17.56
CA TYR A 114 10.75 -6.50 17.56
C TYR A 114 11.97 -7.17 16.93
N ASP A 115 12.63 -6.43 16.04
CA ASP A 115 13.82 -6.85 15.33
C ASP A 115 15.00 -5.93 15.73
N PRO A 116 16.05 -6.46 16.38
CA PRO A 116 17.20 -5.66 16.79
C PRO A 116 18.10 -5.25 15.61
N GLU A 117 18.12 -6.02 14.52
CA GLU A 117 18.93 -5.72 13.33
C GLU A 117 18.26 -4.69 12.43
N PHE A 118 16.94 -4.62 12.50
CA PHE A 118 16.14 -3.63 11.77
C PHE A 118 15.12 -2.99 12.73
N PRO A 119 15.53 -2.14 13.70
CA PRO A 119 14.60 -1.59 14.68
C PRO A 119 13.61 -0.60 14.04
N TYR A 120 12.51 -0.33 14.75
CA TYR A 120 11.60 0.75 14.35
C TYR A 120 12.23 2.12 14.58
N THR A 121 11.94 3.08 13.71
CA THR A 121 12.19 4.50 13.99
C THR A 121 11.28 4.99 15.12
N LYS A 122 11.58 6.16 15.70
CA LYS A 122 10.73 6.75 16.74
C LYS A 122 9.34 7.12 16.21
N GLU A 123 9.30 7.54 14.95
CA GLU A 123 8.10 7.92 14.19
C GLU A 123 7.23 6.68 13.92
N GLU A 124 7.83 5.59 13.45
CA GLU A 124 7.18 4.29 13.31
C GLU A 124 6.60 3.84 14.65
N ALA A 125 7.42 3.77 15.69
CA ALA A 125 6.97 3.36 17.02
C ALA A 125 5.83 4.25 17.56
N LYS A 126 5.77 5.54 17.18
CA LYS A 126 4.65 6.43 17.56
C LYS A 126 3.36 6.08 16.85
N VAL A 127 3.41 5.78 15.55
CA VAL A 127 2.24 5.38 14.76
C VAL A 127 1.73 4.01 15.20
N LEU A 128 2.64 3.04 15.35
CA LEU A 128 2.29 1.65 15.69
C LEU A 128 1.67 1.49 17.09
N ARG A 129 1.77 2.50 17.97
CA ARG A 129 1.12 2.50 19.29
C ARG A 129 -0.39 2.67 19.25
N ASN A 130 -0.94 3.22 18.18
CA ASN A 130 -2.38 3.54 18.06
C ASN A 130 -3.05 2.80 16.90
N VAL A 131 -2.37 1.77 16.38
CA VAL A 131 -2.81 1.03 15.20
C VAL A 131 -2.64 -0.46 15.47
N THR A 132 -3.73 -1.19 15.31
CA THR A 132 -3.73 -2.64 15.37
C THR A 132 -3.43 -3.21 13.99
N TYR A 133 -2.35 -3.99 13.90
CA TYR A 133 -2.08 -4.87 12.76
C TYR A 133 -2.92 -6.14 12.88
N ARG A 134 -3.66 -6.49 11.83
CA ARG A 134 -4.54 -7.64 11.81
C ARG A 134 -4.25 -8.56 10.65
N ARG A 135 -4.47 -9.85 10.88
CA ARG A 135 -4.36 -10.92 9.90
C ARG A 135 -5.62 -11.78 9.94
N LYS A 136 -6.04 -12.25 8.78
CA LYS A 136 -6.97 -13.35 8.65
C LYS A 136 -6.36 -14.44 7.78
N ARG A 137 -6.37 -15.67 8.28
CA ARG A 137 -6.10 -16.86 7.46
C ARG A 137 -7.36 -17.22 6.70
N LEU A 138 -7.24 -17.33 5.38
CA LEU A 138 -8.33 -17.67 4.48
C LEU A 138 -8.51 -19.20 4.43
N PRO A 139 -9.75 -19.69 4.18
CA PRO A 139 -9.97 -21.10 3.93
C PRO A 139 -9.27 -21.54 2.63
N PRO A 140 -9.17 -22.86 2.37
CA PRO A 140 -8.65 -23.37 1.08
C PRO A 140 -9.44 -22.83 -0.12
N PRO A 141 -8.81 -22.66 -1.30
CA PRO A 141 -9.46 -22.17 -2.51
C PRO A 141 -10.73 -22.92 -2.88
N SER A 142 -11.67 -22.19 -3.48
CA SER A 142 -12.91 -22.78 -4.00
C SER A 142 -12.59 -23.82 -5.08
N PRO A 143 -13.39 -24.89 -5.24
CA PRO A 143 -13.18 -25.87 -6.31
C PRO A 143 -13.22 -25.27 -7.73
N SER A 144 -13.88 -24.13 -7.90
CA SER A 144 -13.97 -23.38 -9.16
C SER A 144 -12.90 -22.30 -9.30
N ALA A 145 -11.95 -22.21 -8.37
CA ALA A 145 -10.87 -21.24 -8.46
C ALA A 145 -10.04 -21.51 -9.72
N PRO A 146 -9.66 -20.46 -10.48
CA PRO A 146 -8.73 -20.63 -11.59
C PRO A 146 -7.43 -21.25 -11.06
N VAL A 147 -6.94 -22.26 -11.78
CA VAL A 147 -5.60 -22.80 -11.51
C VAL A 147 -4.60 -21.77 -12.04
N LEU A 148 -4.04 -20.96 -11.14
CA LEU A 148 -2.92 -20.09 -11.46
C LEU A 148 -1.72 -21.00 -11.73
N GLN A 149 -1.28 -21.04 -12.98
CA GLN A 149 0.04 -21.56 -13.27
C GLN A 149 1.05 -20.56 -12.69
N PRO A 150 2.05 -21.00 -11.90
CA PRO A 150 3.12 -20.11 -11.53
C PRO A 150 3.71 -19.52 -12.82
N PRO A 151 4.11 -18.23 -12.83
CA PRO A 151 4.86 -17.72 -13.96
C PRO A 151 6.04 -18.66 -14.21
N GLU A 152 6.27 -19.01 -15.47
CA GLU A 152 7.50 -19.72 -15.83
C GLU A 152 8.68 -18.94 -15.22
N PRO A 153 9.69 -19.62 -14.65
CA PRO A 153 10.79 -18.93 -14.02
C PRO A 153 11.33 -17.90 -15.01
N ALA A 154 11.31 -16.63 -14.60
CA ALA A 154 11.92 -15.57 -15.37
C ALA A 154 13.35 -16.02 -15.66
N VAL A 155 13.71 -16.04 -16.94
CA VAL A 155 15.07 -16.35 -17.37
C VAL A 155 15.95 -15.35 -16.64
N GLU A 156 16.85 -15.83 -15.77
CA GLU A 156 17.61 -15.02 -14.81
C GLU A 156 18.46 -13.90 -15.46
N ASP A 157 18.59 -13.92 -16.79
CA ASP A 157 19.36 -12.96 -17.57
C ASP A 157 18.67 -11.58 -17.73
N GLU A 158 17.35 -11.48 -17.79
CA GLU A 158 16.69 -10.18 -18.07
C GLU A 158 16.58 -9.25 -16.85
N ALA A 159 16.45 -9.81 -15.63
CA ALA A 159 16.30 -9.02 -14.41
C ALA A 159 17.59 -8.29 -14.01
N GLY A 160 18.76 -8.92 -14.21
CA GLY A 160 20.05 -8.29 -13.97
C GLY A 160 20.37 -7.20 -15.00
N GLU A 161 19.92 -7.37 -16.25
CA GLU A 161 20.07 -6.35 -17.29
C GLU A 161 19.14 -5.15 -17.05
N GLU A 162 17.92 -5.36 -16.54
CA GLU A 162 16.98 -4.27 -16.23
C GLU A 162 17.39 -3.50 -14.97
N GLU A 163 17.87 -4.18 -13.92
CA GLU A 163 18.40 -3.53 -12.71
C GLU A 163 19.64 -2.69 -13.02
N ALA A 164 20.57 -3.21 -13.84
CA ALA A 164 21.74 -2.47 -14.30
C ALA A 164 21.35 -1.26 -15.19
N ARG A 165 20.34 -1.40 -16.04
CA ARG A 165 19.86 -0.30 -16.90
C ARG A 165 19.14 0.80 -16.09
N LEU A 166 18.48 0.45 -14.99
CA LEU A 166 17.86 1.40 -14.07
C LEU A 166 18.92 2.15 -13.25
N GLU A 167 19.95 1.45 -12.74
CA GLU A 167 21.09 2.11 -12.06
C GLU A 167 21.85 3.06 -12.99
N GLU A 168 22.06 2.67 -14.26
CA GLU A 168 22.71 3.53 -15.26
C GLU A 168 21.85 4.75 -15.63
N ALA A 169 20.52 4.61 -15.67
CA ALA A 169 19.59 5.71 -15.91
C ALA A 169 19.50 6.69 -14.73
N GLU A 170 19.43 6.19 -13.48
CA GLU A 170 19.45 7.03 -12.27
C GLU A 170 20.77 7.80 -12.14
N ALA A 171 21.90 7.16 -12.47
CA ALA A 171 23.20 7.83 -12.50
C ALA A 171 23.29 8.91 -13.59
N ALA A 172 22.64 8.72 -14.74
CA ALA A 172 22.60 9.71 -15.80
C ALA A 172 21.70 10.92 -15.44
N GLU A 173 20.59 10.70 -14.74
CA GLU A 173 19.72 11.79 -14.23
C GLU A 173 20.42 12.63 -13.14
N GLU A 174 21.20 12.01 -12.23
CA GLU A 174 21.98 12.76 -11.22
C GLU A 174 23.07 13.66 -11.84
N ILE A 175 23.62 13.28 -13.00
CA ILE A 175 24.65 14.08 -13.70
C ILE A 175 24.01 15.28 -14.43
N ASP A 176 22.78 15.12 -14.94
CA ASP A 176 22.04 16.20 -15.63
C ASP A 176 21.53 17.25 -14.62
N GLU A 177 20.99 16.82 -13.47
CA GLU A 177 20.55 17.74 -12.41
C GLU A 177 21.72 18.58 -11.84
N GLY A 178 22.91 17.99 -11.69
CA GLY A 178 24.11 18.70 -11.24
C GLY A 178 24.65 19.74 -12.24
N ALA A 179 24.39 19.57 -13.55
CA ALA A 179 24.75 20.54 -14.57
C ALA A 179 23.73 21.70 -14.64
N ASP A 180 22.46 21.39 -14.40
CA ASP A 180 21.34 22.32 -14.41
C ASP A 180 21.27 23.18 -13.12
N GLU A 181 21.78 22.69 -11.99
CA GLU A 181 21.88 23.45 -10.74
C GLU A 181 23.02 24.49 -10.77
N VAL A 182 24.12 24.19 -11.48
CA VAL A 182 25.26 25.11 -11.68
C VAL A 182 24.91 26.22 -12.67
N SER A 183 24.06 25.96 -13.68
CA SER A 183 23.58 27.01 -14.59
C SER A 183 22.53 27.92 -13.92
N ARG A 184 21.60 27.37 -13.13
CA ARG A 184 20.59 28.16 -12.38
C ARG A 184 21.20 29.08 -11.33
N GLN A 185 22.22 28.65 -10.60
CA GLN A 185 22.91 29.51 -9.62
C GLN A 185 23.63 30.71 -10.26
N ALA A 186 24.04 30.61 -11.52
CA ALA A 186 24.66 31.72 -12.25
C ALA A 186 23.63 32.73 -12.80
N GLU A 187 22.39 32.29 -13.08
CA GLU A 187 21.30 33.15 -13.57
C GLU A 187 20.53 33.84 -12.40
N ASP A 188 20.40 33.18 -11.25
CA ASP A 188 19.67 33.70 -10.08
C ASP A 188 20.37 34.87 -9.36
N GLU A 189 21.69 35.02 -9.49
CA GLU A 189 22.44 36.14 -8.89
C GLU A 189 22.17 37.50 -9.60
N GLU A 190 21.81 37.50 -10.87
CA GLU A 190 21.51 38.73 -11.63
C GLU A 190 20.04 39.18 -11.47
N ASP A 191 19.09 38.25 -11.35
CA ASP A 191 17.65 38.56 -11.53
C ASP A 191 16.95 39.16 -10.28
N TYR A 192 17.55 39.04 -9.09
CA TYR A 192 16.97 39.56 -7.83
C TYR A 192 17.66 40.82 -7.28
N SER A 193 18.54 41.45 -8.06
CA SER A 193 19.21 42.72 -7.72
C SER A 193 18.24 43.84 -7.32
N TRP A 194 17.08 43.91 -7.96
CA TRP A 194 16.05 44.92 -7.71
C TRP A 194 15.31 44.74 -6.37
N VAL A 195 15.26 43.53 -5.80
CA VAL A 195 14.62 43.25 -4.50
C VAL A 195 15.35 43.96 -3.35
N LYS A 196 16.67 44.18 -3.49
CA LYS A 196 17.48 44.91 -2.50
C LYS A 196 17.16 46.42 -2.45
N GLN A 197 16.45 46.97 -3.45
CA GLN A 197 16.03 48.38 -3.46
C GLN A 197 14.67 48.62 -2.78
N LEU A 198 13.90 47.56 -2.48
CA LEU A 198 12.56 47.65 -1.87
C LEU A 198 12.56 47.60 -0.33
N ILE A 199 13.72 47.44 0.31
CA ILE A 199 13.86 47.39 1.79
C ILE A 199 14.50 48.68 2.33
N LYS A 200 13.97 49.85 1.94
CA LYS A 200 14.31 51.14 2.56
C LYS A 200 13.07 51.93 2.94
#